data_AF-A0A960FJ00-F1
#
_entry.id   AF-A0A960FJ00-F1
#
_cell.length_a   1.000
_cell.length_b   1.000
_cell.length_c   1.000
_cell.angle_alpha   90.00
_cell.angle_beta   90.00
_cell.angle_gamma   90.00
#
_symmetry.space_group_name_H-M   'P 1'
#
loop_
_entity.id
_entity.type
_entity.pdbx_description
1 polymer ?
#
loop_
_entity_poly.entity_id
_entity_poly.type
_entity_poly.pdbx_seq_one_letter_code
_entity_poly.pdbx_strand_id
1 'polypeptide(L)'
;MAATLTPPTVTDIVDPTEPEVETEVATELELSAIERAMRIVDAKADKLVTASERASYDPFTDVDWSPAFDDAMFYLPPEFLPLYGTAAWDAMSEAERIAYSRHEVAALCSAGIWFENILMQILLKELYNKPATDGSFRYLLVETADECRHSSMFGEMISRAGTPAYQVPRYL
;
A
#
# COMPACT_ATOMS: atom_id res chain seq x y z
N MET A 1 -54.58 0.04 -32.61
CA MET A 1 -54.01 -0.58 -31.39
C MET A 1 -52.50 -0.56 -31.55
N ALA A 2 -51.81 0.34 -30.86
CA ALA A 2 -50.35 0.43 -30.88
C ALA A 2 -49.82 -0.38 -29.69
N ALA A 3 -49.00 -1.40 -29.96
CA ALA A 3 -48.29 -2.14 -28.94
C ALA A 3 -47.02 -1.38 -28.57
N THR A 4 -46.97 -0.82 -27.36
CA THR A 4 -45.76 -0.28 -26.74
C THR A 4 -44.83 -1.43 -26.37
N LEU A 5 -43.68 -1.52 -27.03
CA LEU A 5 -42.57 -2.39 -26.64
C LEU A 5 -41.78 -1.67 -25.54
N THR A 6 -41.75 -2.23 -24.34
CA THR A 6 -40.87 -1.82 -23.25
C THR A 6 -39.43 -2.26 -23.57
N PRO A 7 -38.40 -1.41 -23.38
CA PRO A 7 -37.01 -1.83 -23.58
C PRO A 7 -36.57 -2.81 -22.46
N PRO A 8 -35.67 -3.77 -22.75
CA PRO A 8 -35.18 -4.72 -21.76
C PRO A 8 -34.35 -4.01 -20.68
N THR A 9 -34.33 -4.59 -19.48
CA THR A 9 -33.55 -4.08 -18.33
C THR A 9 -32.21 -4.81 -18.26
N VAL A 10 -31.21 -4.17 -17.64
CA VAL A 10 -29.82 -4.67 -17.48
C VAL A 10 -29.70 -6.06 -16.82
N THR A 11 -30.78 -6.60 -16.27
CA THR A 11 -30.86 -7.96 -15.71
C THR A 11 -30.93 -9.07 -16.77
N ASP A 12 -31.16 -8.75 -18.05
CA ASP A 12 -31.35 -9.75 -19.11
C ASP A 12 -30.06 -10.10 -19.89
N ILE A 13 -28.90 -9.57 -19.47
CA ILE A 13 -27.58 -9.77 -20.14
C ILE A 13 -26.61 -10.59 -19.27
N VAL A 14 -26.93 -10.83 -18.00
CA VAL A 14 -26.11 -11.67 -17.11
C VAL A 14 -26.70 -13.07 -17.07
N ASP A 15 -25.96 -14.05 -17.58
CA ASP A 15 -26.25 -15.46 -17.33
C ASP A 15 -26.17 -15.70 -15.82
N PRO A 16 -27.26 -16.09 -15.14
CA PRO A 16 -27.28 -16.23 -13.68
C PRO A 16 -26.54 -17.47 -13.18
N THR A 17 -25.85 -18.23 -14.05
CA THR A 17 -25.23 -19.51 -13.69
C THR A 17 -23.70 -19.54 -13.62
N GLU A 18 -22.98 -18.43 -13.81
CA GLU A 18 -21.55 -18.27 -13.44
C GLU A 18 -21.33 -16.83 -12.89
N PRO A 19 -20.73 -16.56 -11.69
CA PRO A 19 -19.72 -17.34 -10.97
C PRO A 19 -19.88 -17.30 -9.41
N GLU A 20 -20.67 -18.19 -8.80
CA GLU A 20 -20.60 -18.43 -7.34
C GLU A 20 -19.46 -19.40 -6.99
N VAL A 21 -19.18 -20.37 -7.86
CA VAL A 21 -18.18 -21.42 -7.60
C VAL A 21 -16.74 -20.90 -7.77
N GLU A 22 -16.47 -20.05 -8.77
CA GLU A 22 -15.12 -19.48 -8.95
C GLU A 22 -14.75 -18.51 -7.82
N THR A 23 -15.73 -17.75 -7.30
CA THR A 23 -15.51 -16.83 -6.19
C THR A 23 -15.31 -17.60 -4.87
N GLU A 24 -16.09 -18.65 -4.62
CA GLU A 24 -15.93 -19.51 -3.44
C GLU A 24 -14.56 -20.23 -3.42
N VAL A 25 -14.14 -20.83 -4.55
CA VAL A 25 -12.83 -21.50 -4.65
C VAL A 25 -11.66 -20.52 -4.53
N ALA A 26 -11.77 -19.31 -5.09
CA ALA A 26 -10.76 -18.27 -4.93
C ALA A 26 -10.64 -17.85 -3.45
N THR A 27 -11.75 -17.65 -2.75
CA THR A 27 -11.74 -17.29 -1.33
C THR A 27 -11.18 -18.42 -0.45
N GLU A 28 -11.46 -19.68 -0.75
CA GLU A 28 -10.93 -20.83 -0.01
C GLU A 28 -9.41 -20.99 -0.22
N LEU A 29 -8.93 -20.78 -1.45
CA LEU A 29 -7.51 -20.77 -1.77
C LEU A 29 -6.76 -19.63 -1.04
N GLU A 30 -7.32 -18.43 -1.03
CA GLU A 30 -6.77 -17.27 -0.32
C GLU A 30 -6.75 -17.47 1.20
N LEU A 31 -7.87 -17.92 1.79
CA LEU A 31 -7.95 -18.27 3.21
C LEU A 31 -6.90 -19.31 3.58
N SER A 32 -6.76 -20.35 2.77
CA SER A 32 -5.77 -21.40 3.01
C SER A 32 -4.32 -20.87 2.94
N ALA A 33 -4.05 -19.84 2.14
CA ALA A 33 -2.74 -19.21 2.03
C ALA A 33 -2.42 -18.37 3.27
N ILE A 34 -3.38 -17.58 3.74
CA ILE A 34 -3.28 -16.78 4.96
C ILE A 34 -3.05 -17.70 6.16
N GLU A 35 -3.83 -18.78 6.30
CA GLU A 35 -3.65 -19.76 7.37
C GLU A 35 -2.28 -20.44 7.33
N ARG A 36 -1.75 -20.73 6.14
CA ARG A 36 -0.38 -21.26 5.98
C ARG A 36 0.66 -20.24 6.44
N ALA A 37 0.52 -18.98 6.02
CA ALA A 37 1.42 -17.91 6.44
C ALA A 37 1.39 -17.71 7.96
N MET A 38 0.20 -17.69 8.56
CA MET A 38 0.03 -17.52 10.00
C MET A 38 0.62 -18.67 10.81
N ARG A 39 0.53 -19.91 10.33
CA ARG A 39 1.23 -21.04 10.97
C ARG A 39 2.74 -20.88 10.99
N ILE A 40 3.32 -20.29 9.94
CA ILE A 40 4.76 -20.00 9.90
C ILE A 40 5.11 -18.91 10.92
N VAL A 41 4.28 -17.86 10.99
CA VAL A 41 4.43 -16.79 11.98
C VAL A 41 4.37 -17.36 13.40
N ASP A 42 3.35 -18.14 13.73
CA ASP A 42 3.19 -18.78 15.04
C ASP A 42 4.43 -19.63 15.40
N ALA A 43 4.92 -20.43 14.46
CA ALA A 43 6.08 -21.30 14.70
C ALA A 43 7.42 -20.55 14.83
N LYS A 44 7.50 -19.28 14.42
CA LYS A 44 8.76 -18.52 14.34
C LYS A 44 8.70 -17.15 15.01
N ALA A 45 7.63 -16.83 15.73
CA ALA A 45 7.36 -15.49 16.21
C ALA A 45 8.53 -14.87 16.99
N ASP A 46 9.14 -15.59 17.93
CA ASP A 46 10.28 -15.08 18.71
C ASP A 46 11.48 -14.67 17.83
N LYS A 47 11.76 -15.46 16.78
CA LYS A 47 12.84 -15.16 15.84
C LYS A 47 12.49 -13.96 14.97
N LEU A 48 11.24 -13.87 14.55
CA LEU A 48 10.74 -12.75 13.75
C LEU A 48 10.78 -11.46 14.55
N VAL A 49 10.31 -11.45 15.80
CA VAL A 49 10.40 -10.25 16.64
C VAL A 49 11.86 -9.84 16.87
N THR A 50 12.74 -10.79 17.17
CA THR A 50 14.17 -10.48 17.34
C THR A 50 14.78 -9.89 16.05
N ALA A 51 14.30 -10.32 14.89
CA ALA A 51 14.73 -9.77 13.61
C ALA A 51 14.16 -8.36 13.39
N SER A 52 12.86 -8.14 13.61
CA SER A 52 12.22 -6.83 13.50
C SER A 52 12.84 -5.81 14.46
N GLU A 53 13.14 -6.18 15.71
CA GLU A 53 13.82 -5.28 16.67
C GLU A 53 15.21 -4.83 16.21
N ARG A 54 15.92 -5.64 15.42
CA ARG A 54 17.24 -5.26 14.88
C ARG A 54 17.16 -4.39 13.63
N ALA A 55 16.01 -4.40 12.96
CA ALA A 55 15.81 -3.77 11.65
C ALA A 55 14.77 -2.64 11.67
N SER A 56 14.05 -2.45 12.79
CA SER A 56 13.10 -1.35 13.00
C SER A 56 13.87 -0.06 13.27
N TYR A 57 13.59 0.97 12.48
CA TYR A 57 14.13 2.31 12.64
C TYR A 57 13.00 3.29 12.96
N ASP A 58 13.22 4.17 13.93
CA ASP A 58 12.30 5.27 14.20
C ASP A 58 12.59 6.43 13.24
N PRO A 59 11.60 6.85 12.43
CA PRO A 59 11.83 7.84 11.39
C PRO A 59 12.20 9.21 11.94
N PHE A 60 11.88 9.54 13.20
CA PHE A 60 12.15 10.86 13.77
C PHE A 60 13.43 10.90 14.61
N THR A 61 14.00 9.75 14.97
CA THR A 61 15.29 9.71 15.69
C THR A 61 16.44 9.20 14.83
N ASP A 62 16.17 8.28 13.92
CA ASP A 62 17.22 7.57 13.18
C ASP A 62 17.51 8.18 11.80
N VAL A 63 16.60 9.03 11.31
CA VAL A 63 16.78 9.78 10.06
C VAL A 63 17.07 11.25 10.38
N ASP A 64 18.21 11.74 9.91
CA ASP A 64 18.51 13.17 9.94
C ASP A 64 17.76 13.88 8.83
N TRP A 65 16.64 14.47 9.19
CA TRP A 65 15.85 15.28 8.27
C TRP A 65 16.35 16.73 8.17
N SER A 66 17.35 17.18 8.93
CA SER A 66 17.77 18.60 8.89
C SER A 66 18.20 19.13 7.50
N PRO A 67 18.76 18.33 6.57
CA PRO A 67 19.08 18.81 5.23
C PRO A 67 17.83 19.21 4.44
N ALA A 68 17.94 20.30 3.68
CA ALA A 68 16.93 20.66 2.69
C ALA A 68 17.01 19.71 1.49
N PHE A 69 15.88 19.45 0.84
CA PHE A 69 15.89 18.71 -0.42
C PHE A 69 16.53 19.54 -1.54
N ASP A 70 17.36 18.86 -2.34
CA ASP A 70 18.09 19.48 -3.44
C ASP A 70 17.25 19.44 -4.72
N ASP A 71 16.67 20.60 -5.07
CA ASP A 71 15.91 20.78 -6.31
C ASP A 71 16.80 20.81 -7.58
N ALA A 72 18.11 20.51 -7.46
CA ALA A 72 18.99 20.24 -8.60
C ALA A 72 19.08 18.76 -8.97
N MET A 73 18.51 17.86 -8.16
CA MET A 73 18.61 16.41 -8.32
C MET A 73 17.24 15.76 -8.44
N PHE A 74 17.19 14.64 -9.17
CA PHE A 74 16.00 13.82 -9.22
C PHE A 74 15.72 13.14 -7.88
N TYR A 75 14.44 13.08 -7.51
CA TYR A 75 13.98 12.44 -6.26
C TYR A 75 13.87 10.91 -6.37
N LEU A 76 13.87 10.38 -7.60
CA LEU A 76 14.03 8.98 -7.95
C LEU A 76 14.93 8.87 -9.18
N PRO A 77 15.64 7.75 -9.39
CA PRO A 77 16.28 7.47 -10.67
C PRO A 77 15.28 7.68 -11.82
N PRO A 78 15.62 8.47 -12.86
CA PRO A 78 14.69 8.80 -13.93
C PRO A 78 14.00 7.58 -14.55
N GLU A 79 14.72 6.48 -14.72
CA GLU A 79 14.22 5.21 -15.26
C GLU A 79 13.09 4.57 -14.45
N PHE A 80 12.87 4.99 -13.20
CA PHE A 80 11.77 4.53 -12.36
C PHE A 80 10.54 5.43 -12.43
N LEU A 81 10.65 6.60 -13.07
CA LEU A 81 9.54 7.52 -13.23
C LEU A 81 8.63 7.05 -14.37
N PRO A 82 7.29 6.98 -14.16
CA PRO A 82 6.36 6.48 -15.17
C PRO A 82 6.42 7.15 -16.54
N LEU A 83 6.72 8.45 -16.60
CA LEU A 83 6.80 9.18 -17.86
C LEU A 83 8.13 8.99 -18.60
N TYR A 84 9.15 8.39 -17.98
CA TYR A 84 10.47 8.28 -18.58
C TYR A 84 10.44 7.57 -19.94
N GLY A 85 11.13 8.15 -20.92
CA GLY A 85 11.20 7.63 -22.30
C GLY A 85 9.92 7.83 -23.13
N THR A 86 8.91 8.53 -22.61
CA THR A 86 7.72 8.90 -23.37
C THR A 86 7.91 10.25 -24.08
N ALA A 87 7.10 10.53 -25.11
CA ALA A 87 7.10 11.83 -25.76
C ALA A 87 6.77 13.00 -24.81
N ALA A 88 5.96 12.75 -23.77
CA ALA A 88 5.68 13.74 -22.74
C ALA A 88 6.93 14.09 -21.92
N TRP A 89 7.76 13.09 -21.60
CA TRP A 89 9.03 13.31 -20.93
C TRP A 89 10.04 14.06 -21.79
N ASP A 90 10.13 13.70 -23.07
CA ASP A 90 11.04 14.37 -24.00
C ASP A 90 10.67 15.84 -24.22
N ALA A 91 9.38 16.19 -24.08
CA ALA A 91 8.90 17.56 -24.16
C ALA A 91 9.18 18.41 -22.91
N MET A 92 9.44 17.79 -21.75
CA MET A 92 9.77 18.49 -20.51
C MET A 92 11.24 18.97 -20.51
N SER A 93 11.46 20.17 -19.99
CA SER A 93 12.79 20.63 -19.57
C SER A 93 13.31 19.80 -18.39
N GLU A 94 14.61 19.87 -18.13
CA GLU A 94 15.23 19.18 -16.99
C GLU A 94 14.62 19.61 -15.64
N ALA A 95 14.38 20.91 -15.46
CA ALA A 95 13.73 21.44 -14.27
C ALA A 95 12.30 20.90 -14.09
N GLU A 96 11.54 20.77 -15.17
CA GLU A 96 10.20 20.16 -15.13
C GLU A 96 10.26 18.66 -14.81
N ARG A 97 11.27 17.94 -15.31
CA ARG A 97 11.48 16.52 -14.98
C ARG A 97 11.88 16.32 -13.51
N ILE A 98 12.72 17.19 -12.97
CA ILE A 98 13.08 17.17 -11.53
C ILE A 98 11.85 17.47 -10.68
N ALA A 99 11.10 18.53 -11.00
CA ALA A 99 9.87 18.86 -10.30
C ALA A 99 8.84 17.72 -10.39
N TYR A 100 8.67 17.12 -11.57
CA TYR A 100 7.83 15.94 -11.76
C TYR A 100 8.29 14.77 -10.87
N SER A 101 9.58 14.48 -10.78
CA SER A 101 10.10 13.40 -9.93
C SER A 101 9.75 13.61 -8.46
N ARG A 102 9.81 14.85 -7.97
CA ARG A 102 9.40 15.21 -6.60
C ARG A 102 7.92 14.90 -6.36
N HIS A 103 7.06 15.27 -7.31
CA HIS A 103 5.63 14.99 -7.25
C HIS A 103 5.32 13.50 -7.33
N GLU A 104 6.05 12.75 -8.16
CA GLU A 104 5.88 11.30 -8.30
C GLU A 104 6.24 10.56 -7.00
N VAL A 105 7.35 10.94 -6.36
CA VAL A 105 7.75 10.36 -5.06
C VAL A 105 6.72 10.68 -3.98
N ALA A 106 6.20 11.91 -3.95
CA ALA A 106 5.13 12.27 -3.02
C ALA A 106 3.84 11.47 -3.25
N ALA A 107 3.48 11.23 -4.51
CA ALA A 107 2.35 10.38 -4.86
C ALA A 107 2.59 8.93 -4.43
N LEU A 108 3.79 8.39 -4.67
CA LEU A 108 4.18 7.04 -4.26
C LEU A 108 4.14 6.87 -2.75
N CYS A 109 4.68 7.82 -1.97
CA CYS A 109 4.58 7.81 -0.52
C CYS A 109 3.14 7.92 -0.02
N SER A 110 2.29 8.70 -0.70
CA SER A 110 0.87 8.78 -0.33
C SER A 110 0.13 7.46 -0.59
N ALA A 111 0.44 6.79 -1.69
CA ALA A 111 -0.04 5.44 -1.98
C ALA A 111 0.51 4.41 -0.97
N GLY A 112 1.78 4.57 -0.55
CA GLY A 112 2.40 3.79 0.52
C GLY A 112 1.62 3.90 1.82
N ILE A 113 1.33 5.12 2.30
CA ILE A 113 0.50 5.33 3.51
C ILE A 113 -0.86 4.64 3.40
N TRP A 114 -1.52 4.73 2.23
CA TRP A 114 -2.78 4.02 2.00
C TRP A 114 -2.61 2.50 2.10
N PHE A 115 -1.55 1.95 1.50
CA PHE A 115 -1.24 0.53 1.56
C PHE A 115 -0.91 0.07 2.99
N GLU A 116 -0.11 0.82 3.74
CA GLU A 116 0.20 0.54 5.15
C GLU A 116 -1.07 0.51 6.01
N ASN A 117 -2.02 1.40 5.74
CA ASN A 117 -3.31 1.37 6.43
C ASN A 117 -4.11 0.08 6.15
N ILE A 118 -3.97 -0.51 4.95
CA ILE A 118 -4.57 -1.82 4.66
C ILE A 118 -3.86 -2.92 5.43
N LEU A 119 -2.52 -2.91 5.46
CA LEU A 119 -1.74 -3.88 6.23
C LEU A 119 -2.10 -3.84 7.71
N MET A 120 -2.15 -2.65 8.32
CA MET A 120 -2.57 -2.47 9.71
C MET A 120 -3.99 -3.02 9.95
N GLN A 121 -4.94 -2.81 9.03
CA GLN A 121 -6.29 -3.39 9.16
C GLN A 121 -6.26 -4.92 9.19
N ILE A 122 -5.45 -5.55 8.32
CA ILE A 122 -5.29 -7.01 8.28
C ILE A 122 -4.62 -7.51 9.58
N LEU A 123 -3.52 -6.89 10.00
CA LEU A 123 -2.78 -7.27 11.21
C LEU A 123 -3.65 -7.15 12.47
N LEU A 124 -4.38 -6.04 12.61
CA LEU A 124 -5.28 -5.82 13.74
C LEU A 124 -6.45 -6.80 13.74
N LYS A 125 -6.97 -7.18 12.57
CA LYS A 125 -8.01 -8.22 12.45
C LYS A 125 -7.49 -9.57 12.95
N GLU A 126 -6.27 -9.96 12.56
CA GLU A 126 -5.65 -11.21 13.02
C GLU A 126 -5.36 -11.20 14.51
N LEU A 127 -4.99 -10.04 15.06
CA LEU A 127 -4.69 -9.88 16.47
C LEU A 127 -5.87 -10.24 17.39
N TYR A 128 -7.12 -10.00 16.97
CA TYR A 128 -8.32 -10.42 17.71
C TYR A 128 -8.43 -11.94 17.89
N ASN A 129 -7.80 -12.72 17.01
CA ASN A 129 -7.86 -14.18 17.01
C ASN A 129 -6.70 -14.83 17.77
N LYS A 130 -5.80 -14.03 18.36
CA LYS A 130 -4.59 -14.53 19.04
C LYS A 130 -4.65 -14.26 20.55
N PRO A 131 -4.28 -15.24 21.40
CA PRO A 131 -4.08 -15.00 22.82
C PRO A 131 -2.99 -13.95 23.05
N ALA A 132 -3.24 -12.99 23.95
CA ALA A 132 -2.27 -11.93 24.27
C ALA A 132 -0.94 -12.45 24.86
N THR A 133 -0.91 -13.71 25.31
CA THR A 133 0.28 -14.39 25.84
C THR A 133 1.16 -15.01 24.77
N ASP A 134 0.71 -15.07 23.52
CA ASP A 134 1.39 -15.80 22.46
C ASP A 134 2.45 -14.92 21.77
N GLY A 135 3.54 -15.55 21.32
CA GLY A 135 4.61 -14.85 20.61
C GLY A 135 4.12 -14.21 19.31
N SER A 136 3.17 -14.83 18.60
CA SER A 136 2.61 -14.27 17.36
C SER A 136 1.76 -13.03 17.60
N PHE A 137 1.04 -12.96 18.72
CA PHE A 137 0.36 -11.73 19.13
C PHE A 137 1.36 -10.58 19.27
N ARG A 138 2.48 -10.83 19.96
CA ARG A 138 3.56 -9.85 20.10
C ARG A 138 4.16 -9.47 18.75
N TYR A 139 4.38 -10.44 17.86
CA TYR A 139 4.90 -10.17 16.52
C TYR A 139 3.97 -9.28 15.70
N LEU A 140 2.67 -9.58 15.66
CA LEU A 140 1.69 -8.76 14.93
C LEU A 140 1.67 -7.30 15.44
N LEU A 141 1.86 -7.09 16.74
CA LEU A 141 2.00 -5.73 17.30
C LEU A 141 3.28 -5.02 16.83
N VAL A 142 4.39 -5.74 16.72
CA VAL A 142 5.65 -5.18 16.21
C VAL A 142 5.48 -4.74 14.76
N GLU A 143 4.92 -5.60 13.91
CA GLU A 143 4.68 -5.25 12.50
C GLU A 143 3.69 -4.08 12.39
N THR A 144 2.62 -4.06 13.20
CA THR A 144 1.69 -2.91 13.24
C THR A 144 2.41 -1.61 13.61
N ALA A 145 3.36 -1.66 14.56
CA ALA A 145 4.15 -0.51 14.93
C ALA A 145 5.12 -0.08 13.81
N ASP A 146 5.66 -1.02 13.04
CA ASP A 146 6.53 -0.72 11.89
C ASP A 146 5.74 -0.04 10.76
N GLU A 147 4.50 -0.46 10.47
CA GLU A 147 3.68 0.22 9.47
C GLU A 147 3.29 1.65 9.86
N CYS A 148 3.12 1.91 11.18
CA CYS A 148 2.98 3.26 11.70
C CYS A 148 4.24 4.11 11.44
N ARG A 149 5.44 3.52 11.61
CA ARG A 149 6.71 4.21 11.38
C ARG A 149 6.93 4.48 9.90
N HIS A 150 6.65 3.52 9.03
CA HIS A 150 6.67 3.72 7.57
C HIS A 150 5.74 4.85 7.16
N SER A 151 4.50 4.83 7.63
CA SER A 151 3.52 5.89 7.34
C SER A 151 3.99 7.27 7.80
N SER A 152 4.60 7.35 8.98
CA SER A 152 5.14 8.60 9.53
C SER A 152 6.33 9.10 8.70
N MET A 153 7.22 8.20 8.28
CA MET A 153 8.36 8.51 7.40
C MET A 153 7.89 9.07 6.05
N PHE A 154 6.88 8.43 5.44
CA PHE A 154 6.28 8.89 4.19
C PHE A 154 5.61 10.25 4.34
N GLY A 155 4.90 10.48 5.46
CA GLY A 155 4.29 11.77 5.77
C GLY A 155 5.33 12.90 5.89
N GLU A 156 6.44 12.64 6.58
CA GLU A 156 7.54 13.61 6.71
C GLU A 156 8.18 13.92 5.35
N MET A 157 8.40 12.89 4.51
CA MET A 157 8.91 13.08 3.16
C MET A 157 7.98 14.00 2.34
N ILE A 158 6.67 13.72 2.31
CA ILE A 158 5.68 14.53 1.58
C ILE A 158 5.68 15.98 2.09
N SER A 159 5.72 16.17 3.42
CA SER A 159 5.74 17.49 4.03
C SER A 159 6.94 18.31 3.55
N ARG A 160 8.12 17.70 3.56
CA ARG A 160 9.39 18.33 3.15
C ARG A 160 9.52 18.54 1.66
N ALA A 161 8.89 17.68 0.86
CA ALA A 161 8.82 17.84 -0.59
C ALA A 161 8.02 19.09 -0.99
N GLY A 162 7.23 19.66 -0.08
CA GLY A 162 6.42 20.85 -0.36
C GLY A 162 5.32 20.58 -1.39
N THR A 163 4.93 19.32 -1.55
CA THR A 163 3.90 18.87 -2.49
C THR A 163 2.58 18.61 -1.77
N PRO A 164 1.45 18.56 -2.50
CA PRO A 164 0.21 18.01 -1.94
C PRO A 164 0.39 16.56 -1.46
N ALA A 165 -0.37 16.16 -0.44
CA ALA A 165 -0.59 14.75 -0.15
C ALA A 165 -1.64 14.21 -1.14
N TYR A 166 -1.19 13.35 -2.06
CA TYR A 166 -2.04 12.83 -3.13
C TYR A 166 -2.98 11.76 -2.59
N GLN A 167 -4.28 11.92 -2.83
CA GLN A 167 -5.25 10.95 -2.32
C GLN A 167 -5.37 9.77 -3.28
N VAL A 168 -5.37 8.55 -2.72
CA VAL A 168 -5.80 7.36 -3.45
C VAL A 168 -7.33 7.43 -3.65
N PRO A 169 -7.84 7.28 -4.89
CA PRO A 169 -9.29 7.30 -5.13
C PRO A 169 -10.02 6.23 -4.33
N ARG A 170 -11.20 6.57 -3.80
CA ARG A 170 -12.05 5.65 -3.00
C ARG A 170 -12.81 4.59 -3.80
N TYR A 171 -12.47 4.40 -5.09
CA TYR A 171 -13.24 3.56 -6.02
C TYR A 171 -12.57 2.22 -6.34
N LEU A 172 -11.88 1.63 -5.36
CA LEU A 172 -11.45 0.23 -5.39
C LEU A 172 -12.21 -0.53 -4.30
#